data_AF-A0A945I8V6-F1
#
_entry.id   AF-A0A945I8V6-F1
#
_cell.length_a   1.000
_cell.length_b   1.000
_cell.length_c   1.000
_cell.angle_alpha   90.00
_cell.angle_beta   90.00
_cell.angle_gamma   90.00
#
_symmetry.space_group_name_H-M   'P 1'
#
loop_
_entity.id
_entity.type
_entity.pdbx_description
1 polymer ?
#
loop_
_entity_poly.entity_id
_entity_poly.type
_entity_poly.pdbx_seq_one_letter_code
_entity_poly.pdbx_strand_id
1 'polypeptide(L)'
;MAEAGSELNPSDGISQEEIQKKIEEVEYTGRKTGPTLGMIIGIIGAVWSLFQLWIASPLPFLFDFGIIVGVPARGIHLAFAFLLVFLMFPAAKSMAHRRISYLDIAFALLACFCALWVFIDQEGITRRLGQLLSIDLFGSNFPIEAVLGGCGILLLLESTRRAIGLPLVIVASIFLLYSIFGQSMPE
;
A
#
# COMPACT_ATOMS: atom_id res chain seq x y z
N MET A 1 3.88 64.89 -19.15
CA MET A 1 2.41 64.82 -19.21
C MET A 1 2.08 63.65 -20.11
N ALA A 2 1.92 62.45 -19.52
CA ALA A 2 0.65 61.86 -19.03
C ALA A 2 0.08 60.93 -20.13
N GLU A 3 0.23 59.60 -19.96
CA GLU A 3 -0.85 58.61 -19.67
C GLU A 3 -1.77 58.37 -20.89
N ALA A 4 -2.26 57.19 -21.24
CA ALA A 4 -2.32 55.85 -20.67
C ALA A 4 -2.84 54.89 -21.76
N GLY A 5 -2.73 53.58 -21.55
CA GLY A 5 -3.71 52.64 -22.12
C GLY A 5 -3.26 51.72 -23.26
N SER A 6 -2.10 51.07 -23.16
CA SER A 6 -1.94 49.74 -23.75
C SER A 6 -2.49 48.76 -22.73
N GLU A 7 -3.77 48.43 -22.86
CA GLU A 7 -4.51 47.50 -22.01
C GLU A 7 -3.70 46.21 -21.78
N LEU A 8 -3.32 45.99 -20.53
CA LEU A 8 -2.99 44.67 -20.03
C LEU A 8 -4.28 43.85 -20.12
N ASN A 9 -4.39 43.03 -21.16
CA ASN A 9 -5.49 42.11 -21.33
C ASN A 9 -5.49 41.12 -20.14
N PRO A 10 -6.51 41.13 -19.26
CA PRO A 10 -6.53 40.27 -18.07
C PRO A 10 -6.86 38.79 -18.37
N SER A 11 -6.88 38.38 -19.65
CA SER A 11 -7.24 37.01 -20.05
C SER A 11 -6.07 36.02 -20.09
N ASP A 12 -4.87 36.40 -19.64
CA ASP A 12 -3.80 35.44 -19.28
C ASP A 12 -4.03 34.85 -17.86
N GLY A 13 -5.29 34.66 -17.48
CA GLY A 13 -5.65 33.76 -16.40
C GLY A 13 -5.37 32.34 -16.88
N ILE A 14 -4.44 31.64 -16.21
CA ILE A 14 -4.10 30.22 -16.38
C ILE A 14 -5.26 29.49 -17.08
N SER A 15 -5.05 29.04 -18.33
CA SER A 15 -6.10 28.43 -19.14
C SER A 15 -6.85 27.38 -18.30
N GLN A 16 -8.19 27.35 -18.37
CA GLN A 16 -8.98 26.34 -17.65
C GLN A 16 -8.49 24.93 -17.94
N GLU A 17 -7.92 24.70 -19.12
CA GLU A 17 -7.27 23.46 -19.53
C GLU A 17 -5.95 23.19 -18.77
N GLU A 18 -5.18 24.24 -18.46
CA GLU A 18 -3.96 24.16 -17.67
C GLU A 18 -4.26 24.04 -16.15
N ILE A 19 -5.34 24.67 -15.68
CA ILE A 19 -5.88 24.44 -14.33
C ILE A 19 -6.39 23.00 -14.23
N GLN A 20 -7.21 22.53 -15.18
CA GLN A 20 -7.72 21.16 -15.21
C GLN A 20 -6.57 20.16 -15.31
N LYS A 21 -5.53 20.44 -16.09
CA LYS A 21 -4.33 19.60 -16.20
C LYS A 21 -3.48 19.62 -14.94
N LYS A 22 -3.36 20.75 -14.23
CA LYS A 22 -2.69 20.82 -12.93
C LYS A 22 -3.51 20.13 -11.83
N ILE A 23 -4.83 20.26 -11.85
CA ILE A 23 -5.74 19.53 -10.97
C ILE A 23 -5.64 18.04 -11.28
N GLU A 24 -5.68 17.63 -12.54
CA GLU A 24 -5.51 16.24 -12.96
C GLU A 24 -4.09 15.74 -12.63
N GLU A 25 -3.03 16.53 -12.72
CA GLU A 25 -1.68 16.12 -12.30
C GLU A 25 -1.54 16.00 -10.77
N VAL A 26 -2.31 16.79 -10.01
CA VAL A 26 -2.35 16.77 -8.54
C VAL A 26 -3.26 15.65 -8.02
N GLU A 27 -4.42 15.43 -8.65
CA GLU A 27 -5.43 14.42 -8.29
C GLU A 27 -5.12 13.05 -8.90
N TYR A 28 -4.55 13.00 -10.10
CA TYR A 28 -4.23 11.78 -10.84
C TYR A 28 -2.76 11.41 -10.68
N THR A 29 -2.41 10.98 -9.47
CA THR A 29 -1.12 10.30 -9.20
C THR A 29 -1.10 8.84 -9.68
N GLY A 30 -2.21 8.33 -10.23
CA GLY A 30 -2.35 6.98 -10.75
C GLY A 30 -1.88 6.81 -12.21
N ARG A 31 -1.56 5.56 -12.60
CA ARG A 31 -1.27 5.20 -14.00
C ARG A 31 -2.48 5.47 -14.90
N LYS A 32 -2.26 5.92 -16.14
CA LYS A 32 -3.26 5.82 -17.21
C LYS A 32 -3.47 4.34 -17.53
N THR A 33 -4.43 3.72 -16.85
CA THR A 33 -4.72 2.29 -17.00
C THR A 33 -5.60 2.05 -18.21
N GLY A 34 -5.29 0.99 -18.98
CA GLY A 34 -6.17 0.57 -20.07
C GLY A 34 -7.54 0.10 -19.53
N PRO A 35 -8.59 0.06 -20.37
CA PRO A 35 -9.96 -0.23 -19.93
C PRO A 35 -10.10 -1.52 -19.11
N THR A 36 -9.44 -2.59 -19.53
CA THR A 36 -9.46 -3.89 -18.84
C THR A 36 -8.80 -3.84 -17.46
N LEU A 37 -7.69 -3.12 -17.34
CA LEU A 37 -6.96 -3.00 -16.07
C LEU A 37 -7.72 -2.11 -15.08
N GLY A 38 -8.33 -1.02 -15.57
CA GLY A 38 -9.22 -0.19 -14.76
C GLY A 38 -10.42 -0.97 -14.21
N MET A 39 -11.00 -1.87 -15.01
CA MET A 39 -12.07 -2.77 -14.56
C MET A 39 -11.59 -3.75 -13.48
N ILE A 40 -10.41 -4.36 -13.63
CA ILE A 40 -9.84 -5.25 -12.61
C ILE A 40 -9.60 -4.51 -11.29
N ILE A 41 -9.00 -3.31 -11.35
CA ILE A 41 -8.76 -2.46 -10.17
C ILE A 41 -10.10 -2.09 -9.52
N GLY A 42 -11.10 -1.72 -10.32
CA GLY A 42 -12.45 -1.41 -9.83
C GLY A 42 -13.12 -2.59 -9.13
N ILE A 43 -13.00 -3.80 -9.68
CA ILE A 43 -13.52 -5.03 -9.06
C ILE A 43 -12.80 -5.31 -7.73
N ILE A 44 -11.46 -5.23 -7.71
CA ILE A 44 -10.68 -5.42 -6.47
C ILE A 44 -11.08 -4.39 -5.41
N GLY A 45 -11.24 -3.13 -5.80
CA GLY A 45 -11.69 -2.06 -4.92
C GLY A 45 -13.11 -2.31 -4.38
N ALA A 46 -14.03 -2.73 -5.24
CA ALA A 46 -15.41 -3.07 -4.83
C ALA A 46 -15.44 -4.24 -3.84
N VAL A 47 -14.66 -5.30 -4.08
CA VAL A 47 -14.52 -6.44 -3.16
C VAL A 47 -13.91 -5.99 -1.83
N TRP A 48 -12.91 -5.12 -1.86
CA TRP A 48 -12.29 -4.58 -0.64
C TRP A 48 -13.27 -3.74 0.18
N SER A 49 -14.03 -2.86 -0.46
CA SER A 49 -15.08 -2.08 0.21
C SER A 49 -16.15 -2.97 0.83
N LEU A 50 -16.59 -4.02 0.12
CA LEU A 50 -17.56 -4.98 0.65
C LEU A 50 -17.00 -5.74 1.86
N PHE A 51 -15.73 -6.14 1.82
CA PHE A 51 -15.06 -6.77 2.94
C PHE A 51 -14.98 -5.85 4.16
N GLN A 52 -14.64 -4.56 3.98
CA GLN A 52 -14.63 -3.58 5.06
C GLN A 52 -16.02 -3.39 5.68
N LEU A 53 -17.07 -3.35 4.85
CA LEU A 53 -18.45 -3.26 5.32
C LEU A 53 -18.84 -4.52 6.10
N TRP A 54 -18.46 -5.71 5.64
CA TRP A 54 -18.71 -6.98 6.34
C TRP A 54 -18.12 -6.98 7.75
N ILE A 55 -16.84 -6.62 7.91
CA ILE A 55 -16.17 -6.63 9.22
C ILE A 55 -16.63 -5.51 10.15
N ALA A 56 -17.08 -4.37 9.62
CA ALA A 56 -17.56 -3.24 10.42
C ALA A 56 -19.03 -3.41 10.87
N SER A 57 -19.79 -4.20 10.13
CA SER A 57 -21.20 -4.48 10.42
C SER A 57 -21.35 -5.51 11.54
N PRO A 58 -22.45 -5.51 12.32
CA PRO A 58 -22.74 -6.56 13.30
C PRO A 58 -23.13 -7.91 12.66
N LEU A 59 -23.29 -7.98 11.34
CA LEU A 59 -23.71 -9.18 10.60
C LEU A 59 -22.83 -10.43 10.81
N PRO A 60 -21.49 -10.35 10.89
CA PRO A 60 -20.65 -11.52 11.14
C PRO A 60 -20.99 -12.20 12.47
N PHE A 61 -21.36 -11.41 13.48
CA PHE A 61 -21.76 -11.91 14.80
C PHE A 61 -23.20 -12.46 14.82
N LEU A 62 -24.07 -11.96 13.93
CA LEU A 62 -25.45 -12.44 13.78
C LEU A 62 -25.53 -13.78 13.03
N PHE A 63 -24.67 -13.98 12.02
CA PHE A 63 -24.65 -15.20 11.21
C PHE A 63 -23.65 -16.26 11.72
N ASP A 64 -22.90 -15.95 12.78
CA ASP A 64 -21.82 -16.78 13.36
C ASP A 64 -20.85 -17.33 12.29
N PHE A 65 -20.65 -16.55 11.23
CA PHE A 65 -19.89 -16.96 10.05
C PHE A 65 -18.93 -15.85 9.64
N GLY A 66 -17.68 -16.24 9.36
CA GLY A 66 -16.66 -15.29 8.88
C GLY A 66 -16.28 -14.23 9.92
N ILE A 67 -16.27 -14.59 11.20
CA ILE A 67 -15.84 -13.70 12.30
C ILE A 67 -14.31 -13.60 12.26
N ILE A 68 -13.81 -12.60 11.54
CA ILE A 68 -12.38 -12.29 11.44
C ILE A 68 -12.16 -10.93 12.12
N VAL A 69 -11.55 -10.94 13.30
CA VAL A 69 -11.35 -9.74 14.13
C VAL A 69 -9.90 -9.61 14.59
N GLY A 70 -9.47 -8.36 14.84
CA GLY A 70 -8.15 -8.05 15.36
C GLY A 70 -7.05 -8.05 14.29
N VAL A 71 -5.94 -8.73 14.56
CA VAL A 71 -4.76 -8.82 13.68
C VAL A 71 -5.08 -9.47 12.32
N PRO A 72 -5.76 -10.63 12.23
CA PRO A 72 -6.02 -11.28 10.94
C PRO A 72 -6.86 -10.42 9.98
N ALA A 73 -7.81 -9.63 10.48
CA ALA A 73 -8.60 -8.70 9.66
C ALA A 73 -7.74 -7.60 9.02
N ARG A 74 -6.76 -7.07 9.78
CA ARG A 74 -5.80 -6.08 9.28
C ARG A 74 -4.87 -6.68 8.24
N GLY A 75 -4.47 -7.94 8.38
CA GLY A 75 -3.67 -8.67 7.39
C GLY A 75 -4.37 -8.76 6.04
N ILE A 76 -5.65 -9.15 6.02
CA ILE A 76 -6.46 -9.19 4.79
C ILE A 76 -6.63 -7.78 4.20
N HIS A 77 -6.94 -6.79 5.03
CA HIS A 77 -7.03 -5.40 4.58
C HIS A 77 -5.73 -4.93 3.89
N LEU A 78 -4.58 -5.24 4.49
CA LEU A 78 -3.27 -4.89 3.95
C LEU A 78 -2.97 -5.62 2.64
N ALA A 79 -3.41 -6.88 2.48
CA ALA A 79 -3.26 -7.63 1.25
C ALA A 79 -4.00 -6.96 0.07
N PHE A 80 -5.24 -6.49 0.29
CA PHE A 80 -5.97 -5.71 -0.71
C PHE A 80 -5.29 -4.37 -1.02
N ALA A 81 -4.81 -3.68 0.02
CA ALA A 81 -4.07 -2.43 -0.14
C ALA A 81 -2.82 -2.61 -1.01
N PHE A 82 -2.05 -3.69 -0.81
CA PHE A 82 -0.90 -4.00 -1.65
C PHE A 82 -1.27 -4.19 -3.12
N LEU A 83 -2.29 -5.01 -3.40
CA LEU A 83 -2.75 -5.24 -4.76
C LEU A 83 -3.13 -3.92 -5.45
N LEU A 84 -3.92 -3.08 -4.78
CA LEU A 84 -4.34 -1.80 -5.35
C LEU A 84 -3.18 -0.83 -5.54
N VAL A 85 -2.27 -0.72 -4.56
CA VAL A 85 -1.14 0.21 -4.65
C VAL A 85 -0.22 -0.13 -5.81
N PHE A 86 0.16 -1.40 -5.96
CA PHE A 86 1.05 -1.82 -7.04
C PHE A 86 0.39 -1.77 -8.43
N LEU A 87 -0.94 -1.95 -8.52
CA LEU A 87 -1.68 -1.86 -9.77
C LEU A 87 -1.97 -0.41 -10.17
N MET A 88 -2.32 0.46 -9.21
CA MET A 88 -2.71 1.86 -9.47
C MET A 88 -1.51 2.79 -9.58
N PHE A 89 -0.49 2.63 -8.73
CA PHE A 89 0.62 3.59 -8.65
C PHE A 89 1.88 3.06 -9.35
N PRO A 90 2.46 3.82 -10.30
CA PRO A 90 3.69 3.44 -10.96
C PRO A 90 4.90 3.57 -10.01
N ALA A 91 5.90 2.70 -10.15
CA ALA A 91 7.12 2.72 -9.32
C ALA A 91 7.92 4.05 -9.40
N ALA A 92 7.79 4.79 -10.50
CA ALA A 92 8.41 6.09 -10.73
C ALA A 92 7.50 6.96 -11.62
N LYS A 93 7.53 8.29 -11.40
CA LYS A 93 6.78 9.28 -12.23
C LYS A 93 7.13 9.15 -13.72
N SER A 94 8.39 8.84 -14.05
CA SER A 94 8.86 8.57 -15.42
C SER A 94 8.20 7.33 -16.06
N MET A 95 7.74 6.36 -15.27
CA MET A 95 7.11 5.12 -15.74
C MET A 95 5.58 5.21 -15.75
N ALA A 96 4.99 6.38 -15.48
CA ALA A 96 3.54 6.58 -15.49
C ALA A 96 2.89 6.32 -16.86
N HIS A 97 3.67 6.42 -17.95
CA HIS A 97 3.25 6.22 -19.33
C HIS A 97 3.54 4.79 -19.84
N ARG A 98 4.21 3.95 -19.04
CA ARG A 98 4.62 2.59 -19.44
C ARG A 98 3.59 1.57 -18.93
N ARG A 99 3.32 0.53 -19.74
CA ARG A 99 2.50 -0.62 -19.33
C ARG A 99 3.03 -1.24 -18.04
N ILE A 100 2.13 -1.85 -17.26
CA ILE A 100 2.49 -2.58 -16.03
C ILE A 100 3.64 -3.54 -16.35
N SER A 101 4.75 -3.40 -15.62
CA SER A 101 5.84 -4.37 -15.69
C SER A 101 5.43 -5.65 -14.98
N TYR A 102 5.77 -6.80 -15.54
CA TYR A 102 5.56 -8.10 -14.86
C TYR A 102 6.16 -8.11 -13.45
N LEU A 103 7.22 -7.32 -13.21
CA LEU A 103 7.82 -7.13 -11.90
C LEU A 103 6.88 -6.46 -10.89
N ASP A 104 6.08 -5.46 -11.30
CA ASP A 104 5.12 -4.81 -10.39
C ASP A 104 4.03 -5.80 -9.96
N ILE A 105 3.58 -6.67 -10.87
CA ILE A 105 2.62 -7.74 -10.55
C ILE A 105 3.27 -8.77 -9.62
N ALA A 106 4.50 -9.17 -9.90
CA ALA A 106 5.23 -10.11 -9.04
C ALA A 106 5.41 -9.55 -7.62
N PHE A 107 5.78 -8.27 -7.48
CA PHE A 107 5.88 -7.61 -6.18
C PHE A 107 4.51 -7.44 -5.51
N ALA A 108 3.44 -7.15 -6.26
CA ALA A 108 2.08 -7.10 -5.72
C ALA A 108 1.64 -8.45 -5.13
N LEU A 109 1.87 -9.54 -5.87
CA LEU A 109 1.53 -10.88 -5.43
C LEU A 109 2.40 -11.32 -4.25
N LEU A 110 3.70 -11.01 -4.26
CA LEU A 110 4.59 -11.30 -3.15
C LEU A 110 4.19 -10.54 -1.89
N ALA A 111 3.88 -9.25 -2.00
CA ALA A 111 3.43 -8.43 -0.87
C ALA A 111 2.07 -8.91 -0.32
N CYS A 112 1.15 -9.25 -1.22
CA CYS A 112 -0.13 -9.88 -0.87
C CYS A 112 0.08 -11.20 -0.12
N PHE A 113 0.99 -12.06 -0.60
CA PHE A 113 1.33 -13.32 0.06
C PHE A 113 1.91 -13.09 1.47
N CYS A 114 2.86 -12.16 1.62
CA CYS A 114 3.42 -11.82 2.93
C CYS A 114 2.33 -11.31 3.90
N ALA A 115 1.37 -10.51 3.43
CA ALA A 115 0.27 -10.03 4.26
C ALA A 115 -0.73 -11.14 4.64
N LEU A 116 -1.03 -12.04 3.69
CA LEU A 116 -1.93 -13.17 3.92
C LEU A 116 -1.32 -14.24 4.83
N TRP A 117 0.01 -14.36 4.88
CA TRP A 117 0.67 -15.27 5.81
C TRP A 117 0.27 -15.00 7.27
N VAL A 118 0.12 -13.72 7.64
CA VAL A 118 -0.32 -13.30 8.99
C VAL A 118 -1.75 -13.79 9.31
N PHE A 119 -2.60 -13.90 8.29
CA PHE A 119 -3.94 -14.46 8.44
C PHE A 119 -3.90 -15.99 8.56
N ILE A 120 -3.11 -16.67 7.72
CA ILE A 120 -3.05 -18.14 7.66
C ILE A 120 -2.47 -18.73 8.94
N ASP A 121 -1.35 -18.18 9.44
CA ASP A 121 -0.64 -18.73 10.61
C ASP A 121 -0.93 -17.95 11.89
N GLN A 122 -2.08 -17.27 11.97
CA GLN A 122 -2.42 -16.42 13.12
C GLN A 122 -2.40 -17.19 14.45
N GLU A 123 -2.92 -18.42 14.45
CA GLU A 123 -2.89 -19.29 15.63
C GLU A 123 -1.47 -19.71 16.01
N GLY A 124 -0.63 -20.03 15.01
CA GLY A 124 0.76 -20.41 15.20
C GLY A 124 1.60 -19.26 15.79
N ILE A 125 1.51 -18.08 15.18
CA ILE A 125 2.19 -16.86 15.64
C ILE A 125 1.80 -16.53 17.09
N THR A 126 0.51 -16.62 17.42
CA THR A 126 0.01 -16.29 18.77
C THR A 126 0.49 -17.31 19.81
N ARG A 127 0.51 -18.61 19.47
CA ARG A 127 0.94 -19.67 20.38
C ARG A 127 2.45 -19.69 20.62
N ARG A 128 3.24 -19.23 19.64
CA ARG A 128 4.71 -19.21 19.73
C ARG A 128 5.27 -18.05 20.58
N LEU A 129 4.44 -17.08 21.02
CA LEU A 129 4.76 -15.99 21.97
C LEU A 129 6.16 -15.34 21.76
N GLY A 130 6.55 -15.13 20.50
CA GLY A 130 7.83 -14.50 20.15
C GLY A 130 8.95 -15.46 19.71
N GLN A 131 8.72 -16.79 19.73
CA GLN A 131 9.61 -17.73 19.07
C GLN A 131 9.31 -17.78 17.57
N LEU A 132 10.28 -17.36 16.77
CA LEU A 132 10.17 -17.39 15.31
C LEU A 132 10.15 -18.84 14.82
N LEU A 133 9.20 -19.16 13.95
CA LEU A 133 9.21 -20.44 13.27
C LEU A 133 10.43 -20.53 12.35
N SER A 134 11.38 -21.38 12.73
CA SER A 134 12.52 -21.77 11.91
C SER A 134 12.28 -23.15 11.31
N ILE A 135 12.34 -23.24 9.98
CA ILE A 135 12.36 -24.53 9.30
C ILE A 135 13.82 -24.95 9.19
N ASP A 136 14.13 -26.15 9.65
CA ASP A 136 15.47 -26.72 9.48
C ASP A 136 15.61 -27.16 8.01
N LEU A 137 16.37 -26.39 7.24
CA LEU A 137 16.64 -26.68 5.84
C LEU A 137 18.13 -27.00 5.70
N PHE A 138 18.45 -28.25 5.41
CA PHE A 138 19.84 -28.72 5.21
C PHE A 138 20.79 -28.38 6.38
N GLY A 139 20.30 -28.43 7.63
CA GLY A 139 21.11 -28.18 8.83
C GLY A 139 21.35 -26.70 9.15
N SER A 140 20.69 -25.80 8.43
CA SER A 140 20.59 -24.37 8.79
C SER A 140 19.15 -24.06 9.19
N ASN A 141 18.97 -23.60 10.43
CA ASN A 141 17.68 -23.09 10.93
C ASN A 141 17.32 -21.81 10.16
N PHE A 142 16.37 -21.90 9.22
CA PHE A 142 15.95 -20.75 8.42
C PHE A 142 14.67 -20.14 9.01
N PRO A 143 14.73 -18.92 9.59
CA PRO A 143 13.56 -18.28 10.21
C PRO A 143 12.61 -17.73 9.13
N ILE A 144 11.67 -18.56 8.68
CA ILE A 144 10.75 -18.22 7.59
C ILE A 144 9.90 -16.99 7.92
N GLU A 145 9.42 -16.88 9.17
CA GLU A 145 8.59 -15.77 9.64
C GLU A 145 9.36 -14.45 9.67
N ALA A 146 10.65 -14.47 10.02
CA ALA A 146 11.49 -13.28 10.02
C ALA A 146 11.75 -12.77 8.60
N VAL A 147 11.97 -13.69 7.65
CA VAL A 147 12.16 -13.33 6.24
C VAL A 147 10.87 -12.79 5.65
N LEU A 148 9.73 -13.44 5.88
CA LEU A 148 8.43 -12.98 5.41
C LEU A 148 8.05 -11.62 6.02
N GLY A 149 8.27 -11.42 7.31
CA GLY A 149 8.05 -10.15 8.00
C GLY A 149 8.97 -9.04 7.48
N GLY A 150 10.26 -9.32 7.34
CA GLY A 150 11.25 -8.38 6.79
C GLY A 150 10.93 -8.00 5.34
N CYS A 151 10.64 -8.98 4.48
CA CYS A 151 10.18 -8.74 3.12
C CYS A 151 8.88 -7.92 3.09
N GLY A 152 7.92 -8.25 3.96
CA GLY A 152 6.65 -7.52 4.09
C GLY A 152 6.87 -6.04 4.47
N ILE A 153 7.76 -5.77 5.43
CA ILE A 153 8.13 -4.40 5.83
C ILE A 153 8.75 -3.63 4.65
N LEU A 154 9.72 -4.23 3.95
CA LEU A 154 10.37 -3.58 2.81
C LEU A 154 9.37 -3.28 1.68
N LEU A 155 8.49 -4.24 1.38
CA LEU A 155 7.43 -4.06 0.39
C LEU A 155 6.40 -3.02 0.84
N LEU A 156 6.12 -2.90 2.14
CA LEU A 156 5.25 -1.88 2.71
C LEU A 156 5.85 -0.48 2.60
N LEU A 157 7.14 -0.33 2.92
CA LEU A 157 7.84 0.94 2.76
C LEU A 157 7.88 1.36 1.29
N GLU A 158 8.11 0.41 0.38
CA GLU A 158 8.07 0.69 -1.06
C GLU A 158 6.66 1.03 -1.55
N SER A 159 5.62 0.35 -1.05
CA SER A 159 4.22 0.63 -1.39
C SER A 159 3.79 2.01 -0.90
N THR A 160 4.13 2.37 0.34
CA THR A 160 3.82 3.70 0.91
C THR A 160 4.61 4.81 0.19
N ARG A 161 5.85 4.54 -0.24
CA ARG A 161 6.61 5.44 -1.12
C ARG A 161 5.88 5.72 -2.43
N ARG A 162 5.25 4.69 -3.02
CA ARG A 162 4.51 4.80 -4.28
C ARG A 162 3.18 5.54 -4.13
N ALA A 163 2.44 5.28 -3.04
CA ALA A 163 1.09 5.82 -2.83
C ALA A 163 1.07 7.23 -2.21
N ILE A 164 1.87 7.46 -1.17
CA ILE A 164 1.81 8.69 -0.35
C ILE A 164 3.07 9.53 -0.54
N GLY A 165 4.23 8.88 -0.74
CA GLY A 165 5.50 9.54 -0.99
C GLY A 165 6.54 9.33 0.11
N LEU A 166 7.68 10.04 -0.04
CA LEU A 166 8.84 9.92 0.84
C LEU A 166 8.62 10.33 2.31
N PRO A 167 7.78 11.34 2.65
CA PRO A 167 7.64 11.79 4.04
C PRO A 167 7.24 10.65 4.99
N LEU A 168 6.24 9.84 4.61
CA LEU A 168 5.75 8.74 5.46
C LEU A 168 6.80 7.63 5.62
N VAL A 169 7.56 7.34 4.57
CA VAL A 169 8.62 6.32 4.59
C VAL A 169 9.76 6.72 5.53
N ILE A 170 10.15 8.01 5.51
CA ILE A 170 11.21 8.52 6.39
C ILE A 170 10.78 8.38 7.85
N VAL A 171 9.56 8.84 8.17
CA VAL A 171 9.03 8.74 9.53
C VAL A 171 8.95 7.27 9.95
N ALA A 172 8.36 6.40 9.13
CA ALA A 172 8.27 4.97 9.42
C ALA A 172 9.65 4.32 9.63
N SER A 173 10.65 4.68 8.82
CA SER A 173 12.02 4.17 8.96
C SER A 173 12.68 4.61 10.26
N ILE A 174 12.47 5.85 10.69
CA ILE A 174 12.94 6.35 12.00
C ILE A 174 12.28 5.56 13.14
N PHE A 175 10.96 5.34 13.08
CA PHE A 175 10.25 4.52 14.08
C PHE A 175 10.75 3.07 14.10
N LEU A 176 11.09 2.51 12.94
CA LEU A 176 11.60 1.15 12.84
C LEU A 176 13.01 1.03 13.43
N LEU A 177 13.88 2.00 13.15
CA LEU A 177 15.19 2.11 13.80
C LEU A 177 15.04 2.28 15.32
N TYR A 178 14.14 3.16 15.76
CA TYR A 178 13.84 3.33 17.19
C TYR A 178 13.34 2.03 17.82
N SER A 179 12.49 1.26 17.14
CA SER A 179 12.01 -0.02 17.66
C SER A 179 13.13 -1.05 17.84
N ILE A 180 14.16 -1.03 16.98
CA ILE A 180 15.31 -1.94 17.07
C ILE A 180 16.28 -1.48 18.18
N PHE A 181 16.62 -0.20 18.21
CA PHE A 181 17.62 0.34 19.14
C PHE A 181 17.05 0.76 20.50
N GLY A 182 15.73 0.90 20.62
CA GLY A 182 15.06 1.30 21.86
C GLY A 182 15.23 0.27 22.98
N GLN A 183 15.34 -1.01 22.65
CA GLN A 183 15.66 -2.06 23.64
C GLN A 183 17.12 -2.01 24.13
N SER A 184 18.00 -1.27 23.45
CA SER A 184 19.42 -1.12 23.82
C SER A 184 19.71 0.21 24.54
N MET A 185 18.68 1.02 24.83
CA MET A 185 18.87 2.22 25.64
C MET A 185 19.11 1.81 27.10
N PRO A 186 20.22 2.25 27.73
CA PRO A 186 20.42 2.04 29.16
C PRO A 186 19.31 2.76 29.93
N GLU A 187 18.81 2.09 30.98
CA GLU A 187 17.76 2.60 31.87
C GLU A 187 18.10 3.98 32.47
#